data_AF-A0A954HM78-F1
#
_entry.id   AF-A0A954HM78-F1
#
_cell.length_a   1.000
_cell.length_b   1.000
_cell.length_c   1.000
_cell.angle_alpha   90.00
_cell.angle_beta   90.00
_cell.angle_gamma   90.00
#
_symmetry.space_group_name_H-M   'P 1'
#
loop_
_entity.id
_entity.type
_entity.pdbx_description
1 polymer ?
#
loop_
_entity_poly.entity_id
_entity_poly.type
_entity_poly.pdbx_seq_one_letter_code
_entity_poly.pdbx_strand_id
1 'polypeptide(L)'
;GIYKRVLPNDSSETILEHLTEFVEIHVETEDPETDKWAPLVSLNFTDCQISETHLKVIAPLRKLQELRLNGTPIGDAELEILKTYDFLKILDLTDTNVTPNGVEAIRQSLPSTKVIYEARQK
;
A
#
# COMPACT_ATOMS: atom_id res chain seq x y z
N GLY A 1 10.76 14.92 -1.07
CA GLY A 1 9.99 15.42 0.08
C GLY A 1 10.27 14.51 1.24
N ILE A 2 10.26 15.01 2.47
CA ILE A 2 10.18 14.15 3.66
C ILE A 2 9.18 14.83 4.58
N TYR A 3 8.01 14.23 4.74
CA TYR A 3 7.08 14.66 5.78
C TYR A 3 6.56 13.44 6.53
N LYS A 4 7.28 13.13 7.60
CA LYS A 4 6.93 12.17 8.65
C LYS A 4 6.04 12.91 9.66
N ARG A 5 4.87 12.35 10.00
CA ARG A 5 4.28 12.51 11.33
C ARG A 5 3.65 11.20 11.78
N VAL A 6 4.36 10.54 12.69
CA VAL A 6 3.97 9.28 13.32
C VAL A 6 3.27 9.61 14.64
N LEU A 7 2.08 9.04 14.89
CA LEU A 7 1.44 9.12 16.20
C LEU A 7 2.07 8.10 17.16
N PRO A 8 2.23 8.47 18.45
CA PRO A 8 2.91 7.65 19.44
C PRO A 8 2.03 6.45 19.83
N ASN A 9 2.65 5.29 20.01
CA ASN A 9 2.13 4.11 20.75
C ASN A 9 1.66 2.88 19.96
N ASP A 10 2.23 2.55 18.81
CA ASP A 10 2.16 1.14 18.40
C ASP A 10 3.37 0.72 17.56
N SER A 11 3.73 -0.56 17.64
CA SER A 11 4.93 -1.24 17.11
C SER A 11 5.26 -0.99 15.62
N SER A 12 4.42 -0.22 14.93
CA SER A 12 4.60 0.36 13.59
C SER A 12 5.78 1.34 13.47
N GLU A 13 6.21 2.01 14.54
CA GLU A 13 7.27 3.05 14.45
C GLU A 13 8.60 2.47 13.95
N THR A 14 9.01 1.29 14.44
CA THR A 14 10.25 0.59 14.01
C THR A 14 10.21 0.13 12.55
N ILE A 15 9.01 -0.23 12.07
CA ILE A 15 8.78 -0.68 10.68
C ILE A 15 8.90 0.52 9.73
N LEU A 16 8.33 1.67 10.12
CA LEU A 16 8.31 2.87 9.28
C LEU A 16 9.69 3.53 9.18
N GLU A 17 10.52 3.51 10.22
CA GLU A 17 11.86 4.10 10.17
C GLU A 17 12.78 3.44 9.14
N HIS A 18 12.69 2.13 8.95
CA HIS A 18 13.45 1.41 7.92
C HIS A 18 12.92 1.65 6.50
N LEU A 19 11.66 2.06 6.34
CA LEU A 19 11.03 2.31 5.05
C LEU A 19 11.17 3.76 4.58
N THR A 20 11.36 4.71 5.50
CA THR A 20 11.43 6.15 5.18
C THR A 20 12.63 6.58 4.32
N GLU A 21 13.67 5.76 4.20
CA GLU A 21 14.79 6.08 3.30
C GLU A 21 14.43 5.93 1.81
N PHE A 22 13.38 5.17 1.48
CA PHE A 22 13.05 4.80 0.10
C PHE A 22 11.58 5.03 -0.28
N VAL A 23 10.72 5.43 0.66
CA VAL A 23 9.27 5.42 0.50
C VAL A 23 8.64 6.66 1.12
N GLU A 24 7.77 7.34 0.35
CA GLU A 24 6.92 8.40 0.90
C GLU A 24 5.72 7.76 1.62
N ILE A 25 5.73 7.85 2.95
CA ILE A 25 4.67 7.31 3.82
C ILE A 25 3.82 8.48 4.31
N HIS A 26 2.55 8.49 3.91
CA HIS A 26 1.59 9.53 4.29
C HIS A 26 0.60 8.97 5.30
N VAL A 27 0.71 9.44 6.54
CA VAL A 27 -0.21 9.07 7.62
C VAL A 27 -1.05 10.31 7.92
N GLU A 28 -2.29 10.34 7.42
CA GLU A 28 -3.23 11.39 7.79
C GLU A 28 -3.87 11.04 9.13
N THR A 29 -3.58 11.86 10.13
CA THR A 29 -4.12 11.72 11.48
C THR A 29 -5.07 12.88 11.70
N GLU A 30 -6.36 12.58 11.90
CA GLU A 30 -7.39 13.61 12.06
C GLU A 30 -7.35 14.31 13.44
N ASP A 31 -7.95 15.51 13.47
CA ASP A 31 -8.13 16.41 14.59
C ASP A 31 -9.05 15.80 15.67
N PRO A 32 -8.69 15.79 16.97
CA PRO A 32 -9.44 15.09 18.02
C PRO A 32 -10.88 15.61 18.28
N GLU A 33 -11.32 16.71 17.67
CA GLU A 33 -12.63 17.33 17.94
C GLU A 33 -13.79 16.84 17.05
N THR A 34 -13.55 16.12 15.94
CA THR A 34 -14.62 15.63 15.06
C THR A 34 -14.59 14.12 14.91
N ASP A 35 -15.58 13.45 15.50
CA ASP A 35 -15.78 11.98 15.58
C ASP A 35 -16.10 11.35 14.22
N LYS A 36 -15.24 11.53 13.20
CA LYS A 36 -15.59 11.12 11.84
C LYS A 36 -14.53 10.81 10.77
N TRP A 37 -13.35 10.25 11.03
CA TRP A 37 -12.84 9.09 10.27
C TRP A 37 -11.61 8.43 10.90
N ALA A 38 -11.56 7.10 10.83
CA ALA A 38 -10.42 6.30 11.28
C ALA A 38 -9.15 6.67 10.50
N PRO A 39 -7.95 6.66 11.12
CA PRO A 39 -6.71 7.14 10.50
C PRO A 39 -6.50 6.47 9.15
N LEU A 40 -6.46 7.28 8.09
CA LEU A 40 -6.19 6.83 6.73
C LEU A 40 -4.68 6.62 6.62
N VAL A 41 -4.27 5.36 6.56
CA VAL A 41 -2.88 5.03 6.23
C VAL A 41 -2.81 4.86 4.72
N SER A 42 -2.03 5.72 4.07
CA SER A 42 -1.74 5.68 2.63
C SER A 42 -0.25 5.46 2.42
N LEU A 43 0.09 4.49 1.57
CA LEU A 43 1.47 4.19 1.21
C LEU A 43 1.67 4.37 -0.29
N ASN A 44 2.70 5.12 -0.65
CA ASN A 44 3.05 5.40 -2.03
C ASN A 44 4.46 4.88 -2.36
N PHE A 45 4.51 3.87 -3.22
CA PHE A 45 5.73 3.29 -3.78
C PHE A 45 5.84 3.56 -5.29
N THR A 46 5.19 4.60 -5.80
CA THR A 46 5.24 4.92 -7.24
C THR A 46 6.70 5.05 -7.69
N ASP A 47 7.05 4.37 -8.78
CA ASP A 47 8.39 4.31 -9.38
C ASP A 47 9.50 3.83 -8.42
N CYS A 48 9.14 3.12 -7.34
CA CYS A 48 10.11 2.59 -6.39
C CYS A 48 10.57 1.18 -6.77
N GLN A 49 11.86 0.90 -6.56
CA GLN A 49 12.44 -0.43 -6.74
C GLN A 49 12.15 -1.32 -5.51
N ILE A 50 10.89 -1.76 -5.37
CA ILE A 50 10.46 -2.65 -4.30
C ILE A 50 10.53 -4.13 -4.69
N SER A 51 10.44 -5.01 -3.69
CA SER A 51 10.47 -6.47 -3.83
C SER A 51 9.54 -7.11 -2.81
N GLU A 52 9.35 -8.42 -2.90
CA GLU A 52 8.57 -9.22 -1.93
C GLU A 52 8.98 -8.92 -0.47
N THR A 53 10.27 -8.74 -0.19
CA THR A 53 10.77 -8.41 1.16
C THR A 53 10.16 -7.11 1.68
N HIS A 54 10.09 -6.07 0.84
CA HIS A 54 9.52 -4.78 1.22
C HIS A 54 8.02 -4.90 1.48
N LEU A 55 7.30 -5.68 0.66
CA LEU A 55 5.87 -5.94 0.86
C LEU A 55 5.58 -6.73 2.14
N LYS A 56 6.46 -7.69 2.50
CA LYS A 56 6.36 -8.43 3.78
C LYS A 56 6.50 -7.50 4.99
N VAL A 57 7.34 -6.46 4.89
CA VAL A 57 7.56 -5.48 5.96
C VAL A 57 6.31 -4.62 6.18
N ILE A 58 5.54 -4.29 5.13
CA ILE A 58 4.29 -3.51 5.25
C ILE A 58 3.04 -4.36 5.50
N ALA A 59 3.09 -5.68 5.31
CA ALA A 59 1.97 -6.61 5.54
C ALA A 59 1.30 -6.49 6.94
N PRO A 60 2.00 -6.14 8.04
CA PRO A 60 1.37 -5.90 9.34
C PRO A 60 0.45 -4.68 9.38
N LEU A 61 0.51 -3.76 8.40
CA LEU A 61 -0.29 -2.54 8.33
C LEU A 61 -1.74 -2.83 7.89
N ARG A 62 -2.46 -3.64 8.66
CA ARG A 62 -3.82 -4.11 8.34
C ARG A 62 -4.86 -3.00 8.16
N LYS A 63 -4.59 -1.80 8.69
CA LYS A 63 -5.44 -0.60 8.55
C LYS A 63 -5.13 0.22 7.30
N LEU A 64 -4.26 -0.27 6.40
CA LEU A 64 -3.94 0.39 5.15
C LEU A 64 -5.19 0.53 4.28
N GLN A 65 -5.46 1.75 3.83
CA GLN A 65 -6.63 2.06 3.00
C GLN A 65 -6.24 2.42 1.57
N GLU A 66 -5.03 2.92 1.35
CA GLU A 66 -4.53 3.22 0.02
C GLU A 66 -3.10 2.71 -0.14
N LEU A 67 -2.86 1.99 -1.24
CA LEU A 67 -1.55 1.49 -1.62
C LEU A 67 -1.31 1.77 -3.09
N ARG A 68 -0.29 2.58 -3.40
CA ARG A 68 0.14 2.84 -4.77
C ARG A 68 1.44 2.11 -5.06
N LEU A 69 1.42 1.25 -6.08
CA LEU A 69 2.54 0.44 -6.54
C LEU A 69 2.84 0.72 -8.02
N ASN A 70 2.41 1.88 -8.53
CA ASN A 70 2.59 2.26 -9.93
C ASN A 70 4.07 2.24 -10.32
N GLY A 71 4.40 1.68 -11.50
CA GLY A 71 5.78 1.64 -12.01
C GLY A 71 6.74 0.71 -11.24
N THR A 72 6.23 -0.04 -10.26
CA THR A 72 7.05 -0.99 -9.48
C THR A 72 7.21 -2.34 -10.20
N PRO A 73 8.30 -3.08 -9.96
CA PRO A 73 8.57 -4.34 -10.66
C PRO A 73 7.79 -5.55 -10.11
N ILE A 74 6.77 -5.34 -9.27
CA ILE A 74 5.98 -6.42 -8.64
C ILE A 74 5.18 -7.20 -9.68
N GLY A 75 4.99 -8.50 -9.43
CA GLY A 75 4.18 -9.39 -10.25
C GLY A 75 3.09 -10.12 -9.45
N ASP A 76 2.49 -11.13 -10.07
CA ASP A 76 1.35 -11.86 -9.51
C ASP A 76 1.69 -12.58 -8.19
N ALA A 77 2.93 -13.02 -8.01
CA ALA A 77 3.37 -13.72 -6.80
C ALA A 77 3.32 -12.81 -5.57
N GLU A 78 3.67 -11.53 -5.74
CA GLU A 78 3.67 -10.54 -4.67
C GLU A 78 2.25 -10.10 -4.26
N LEU A 79 1.24 -10.33 -5.11
CA LEU A 79 -0.16 -9.97 -4.84
C LEU A 79 -0.79 -10.78 -3.71
N GLU A 80 -0.28 -11.99 -3.42
CA GLU A 80 -0.78 -12.81 -2.30
C GLU A 80 -0.67 -12.09 -0.95
N ILE A 81 0.36 -11.25 -0.78
CA ILE A 81 0.55 -10.44 0.44
C ILE A 81 -0.54 -9.37 0.54
N LEU A 82 -0.97 -8.81 -0.58
CA LEU A 82 -1.96 -7.72 -0.60
C LEU A 82 -3.36 -8.17 -0.17
N LYS A 83 -3.68 -9.46 -0.32
CA LYS A 83 -4.95 -10.06 0.13
C LYS A 83 -5.16 -9.96 1.64
N THR A 84 -4.11 -9.64 2.39
CA THR A 84 -4.15 -9.51 3.85
C THR A 84 -4.68 -8.14 4.33
N TYR A 85 -4.84 -7.16 3.44
CA TYR A 85 -5.33 -5.82 3.78
C TYR A 85 -6.86 -5.75 3.71
N ASP A 86 -7.52 -6.15 4.79
CA ASP A 86 -8.99 -6.21 4.90
C ASP A 86 -9.70 -4.86 4.70
N PHE A 87 -8.97 -3.75 4.88
CA PHE A 87 -9.49 -2.38 4.81
C PHE A 87 -8.98 -1.58 3.61
N LEU A 88 -8.28 -2.23 2.67
CA LEU A 88 -7.78 -1.55 1.47
C LEU A 88 -8.96 -1.05 0.63
N LYS A 89 -8.92 0.22 0.26
CA LYS A 89 -9.94 0.88 -0.57
C LYS A 89 -9.41 1.19 -1.96
N ILE A 90 -8.13 1.52 -2.07
CA ILE A 90 -7.49 1.89 -3.33
C ILE A 90 -6.20 1.09 -3.46
N LEU A 91 -6.05 0.43 -4.60
CA LEU A 91 -4.82 -0.25 -5.00
C LEU A 91 -4.48 0.17 -6.43
N ASP A 92 -3.31 0.78 -6.63
CA ASP A 92 -2.82 1.14 -7.95
C ASP A 92 -1.69 0.20 -8.39
N LEU A 93 -1.93 -0.55 -9.48
CA LEU A 93 -1.02 -1.53 -10.10
C LEU A 93 -0.63 -1.13 -11.53
N THR A 94 -0.82 0.13 -11.91
CA THR A 94 -0.48 0.66 -13.24
C THR A 94 1.03 0.53 -13.51
N ASP A 95 1.42 0.13 -14.72
CA ASP A 95 2.83 -0.08 -15.11
C ASP A 95 3.61 -1.08 -14.23
N THR A 96 2.93 -2.08 -13.66
CA THR A 96 3.57 -3.20 -12.93
C THR A 96 3.77 -4.42 -13.83
N ASN A 97 4.49 -5.45 -13.33
CA ASN A 97 4.60 -6.75 -13.98
C ASN A 97 3.41 -7.69 -13.67
N VAL A 98 2.37 -7.17 -13.01
CA VAL A 98 1.13 -7.91 -12.72
C VAL A 98 0.39 -8.21 -14.02
N THR A 99 -0.07 -9.46 -14.14
CA THR A 99 -0.86 -9.90 -15.29
C THR A 99 -2.34 -9.58 -15.10
N PRO A 100 -3.14 -9.54 -16.19
CA PRO A 100 -4.58 -9.38 -16.08
C PRO A 100 -5.26 -10.45 -15.19
N ASN A 101 -4.71 -11.67 -15.15
CA ASN A 101 -5.20 -12.74 -14.29
C ASN A 101 -4.92 -12.45 -12.80
N GLY A 102 -3.74 -11.89 -12.49
CA GLY A 102 -3.40 -11.45 -11.14
C GLY A 102 -4.33 -10.35 -10.63
N VAL A 103 -4.67 -9.37 -11.47
CA VAL A 103 -5.64 -8.32 -11.15
C VAL A 103 -7.01 -8.90 -10.83
N GLU A 104 -7.48 -9.84 -11.65
CA GLU A 104 -8.78 -10.47 -11.44
C GLU A 104 -8.80 -11.28 -10.13
N ALA A 105 -7.73 -12.01 -9.82
CA ALA A 105 -7.60 -12.71 -8.54
C ALA A 105 -7.65 -11.75 -7.33
N ILE A 106 -7.08 -10.55 -7.46
CA ILE A 106 -7.16 -9.52 -6.41
C ILE A 106 -8.56 -8.93 -6.30
N ARG A 107 -9.24 -8.65 -7.40
CA ARG A 107 -10.64 -8.18 -7.37
C ARG A 107 -11.58 -9.19 -6.72
N GLN A 108 -11.33 -10.48 -6.92
CA GLN A 108 -12.08 -11.56 -6.25
C GLN A 108 -11.76 -11.65 -4.75
N SER A 109 -10.49 -11.46 -4.37
CA SER A 109 -10.05 -11.54 -2.97
C SER A 109 -10.42 -10.30 -2.16
N LEU A 110 -10.42 -9.13 -2.79
CA LEU A 110 -10.69 -7.82 -2.20
C LEU A 110 -11.80 -7.10 -2.99
N PRO A 111 -13.06 -7.58 -2.90
CA PRO A 111 -14.16 -7.09 -3.73
C PRO A 111 -14.55 -5.63 -3.45
N SER A 112 -14.20 -5.11 -2.28
CA SER A 112 -14.43 -3.71 -1.88
C SER A 112 -13.31 -2.76 -2.30
N THR A 113 -12.20 -3.28 -2.85
CA THR A 113 -11.04 -2.49 -3.25
C THR A 113 -11.18 -1.99 -4.68
N LYS A 114 -11.02 -0.69 -4.87
CA LYS A 114 -10.86 -0.09 -6.19
C LYS A 114 -9.45 -0.38 -6.71
N VAL A 115 -9.36 -1.34 -7.64
CA VAL A 115 -8.11 -1.69 -8.31
C VAL A 115 -7.95 -0.90 -9.60
N ILE A 116 -6.95 -0.02 -9.64
CA ILE A 116 -6.50 0.71 -10.82
C ILE A 116 -5.39 -0.12 -11.46
N TYR A 117 -5.52 -0.39 -12.76
CA TYR A 117 -4.57 -1.22 -13.49
C TYR A 117 -4.47 -0.77 -14.94
N GLU A 118 -3.24 -0.64 -15.40
CA GLU A 118 -2.86 -0.51 -16.80
C GLU A 118 -1.63 -1.39 -17.03
N ALA A 119 -1.67 -2.24 -18.06
CA ALA A 119 -0.56 -3.12 -18.38
C ALA A 119 0.63 -2.29 -18.89
N ARG A 120 1.84 -2.60 -18.42
CA ARG A 120 3.08 -2.03 -18.94
C ARG A 120 3.17 -2.24 -20.45
N GLN A 121 3.27 -1.16 -21.21
CA GLN A 121 3.53 -1.23 -22.66
C GLN A 121 5.01 -1.58 -22.86
N LYS A 122 5.26 -2.65 -23.63
CA LYS A 122 6.61 -3.14 -23.93
C LYS A 122 7.32 -2.30 -24.98
#